data_AF-A0A842PE56-F1
#
_entry.id   AF-A0A842PE56-F1
#
_cell.length_a   1.000
_cell.length_b   1.000
_cell.length_c   1.000
_cell.angle_alpha   90.00
_cell.angle_beta   90.00
_cell.angle_gamma   90.00
#
_symmetry.space_group_name_H-M   'P 1'
#
loop_
_entity.id
_entity.type
_entity.pdbx_description
1 polymer ?
#
loop_
_entity_poly.entity_id
_entity_poly.type
_entity_poly.pdbx_seq_one_letter_code
_entity_poly.pdbx_strand_id
1 'polypeptide(L)'
;MKHLFFISLVVLSFALLFLSIGIGTAAVQDVLRLDEDKSYVLNLETGSKLSYTDFLRPENSKQFEGDRLEFNIYVSKTGNPILDDYVLELRTNMDDPEWKFGDYISHKASDIVWKGKEEHELMVPKVILSGEVPKPIKKVKEPGFEAYDIYGIGEGEVYVELTVGTTRDGATLETIIQPLEPTIKFFSTNKEIQDAEDKIDKNLEEAKGKIGPTGLEEEIRKLYEEGHPGWASKLSEHYKELSVAAEPPPLTLYVILSVMLGLMLGSVFVYVYASRGGGKGVDVSQISAELDDTSGKIDEKSSSINAISTKFARSEDDEKRSVARELIKIRASLNELSSEIRTIADRIRGFR
;
A
#
# COMPACT_ATOMS: atom_id res chain seq x y z
N MET A 1 -60.57 21.19 -0.88
CA MET A 1 -59.66 21.54 -2.01
C MET A 1 -58.19 21.62 -1.61
N LYS A 2 -57.79 22.30 -0.52
CA LYS A 2 -56.37 22.44 -0.14
C LYS A 2 -55.65 21.12 0.20
N HIS A 3 -56.34 20.15 0.83
CA HIS A 3 -55.74 18.87 1.21
C HIS A 3 -55.48 17.92 0.02
N LEU A 4 -56.37 17.88 -0.96
CA LEU A 4 -56.20 17.08 -2.20
C LEU A 4 -55.05 17.60 -3.06
N PHE A 5 -54.84 18.93 -3.06
CA PHE A 5 -53.74 19.55 -3.78
C PHE A 5 -52.38 19.20 -3.16
N PHE A 6 -52.30 19.14 -1.83
CA PHE A 6 -51.08 18.75 -1.11
C PHE A 6 -50.72 17.27 -1.34
N ILE A 7 -51.71 16.38 -1.34
CA ILE A 7 -51.48 14.96 -1.59
C ILE A 7 -51.02 14.74 -3.05
N SER A 8 -51.62 15.44 -4.02
CA SER A 8 -51.19 15.39 -5.42
C SER A 8 -49.74 15.87 -5.59
N LEU A 9 -49.34 16.94 -4.88
CA LEU A 9 -47.97 17.47 -4.93
C LEU A 9 -46.94 16.51 -4.33
N VAL A 10 -47.30 15.80 -3.24
CA VAL A 10 -46.46 14.79 -2.59
C VAL A 10 -46.29 13.55 -3.47
N VAL A 11 -47.36 13.10 -4.13
CA VAL A 11 -47.29 11.96 -5.07
C VAL A 11 -46.47 12.33 -6.31
N LEU A 12 -46.62 13.55 -6.84
CA LEU A 12 -45.84 14.03 -7.97
C LEU A 12 -44.34 14.17 -7.62
N SER A 13 -44.02 14.64 -6.42
CA SER A 13 -42.63 14.74 -5.96
C SER A 13 -42.00 13.36 -5.68
N PHE A 14 -42.76 12.38 -5.19
CA PHE A 14 -42.31 11.00 -5.09
C PHE A 14 -42.12 10.36 -6.48
N ALA A 15 -43.02 10.59 -7.44
CA ALA A 15 -42.87 10.10 -8.81
C ALA A 15 -41.65 10.71 -9.52
N LEU A 16 -41.37 12.00 -9.29
CA LEU A 16 -40.15 12.67 -9.79
C LEU A 16 -38.87 12.15 -9.11
N LEU A 17 -38.94 11.80 -7.83
CA LEU A 17 -37.82 11.15 -7.12
C LEU A 17 -37.55 9.75 -7.69
N PHE A 18 -38.58 8.95 -7.96
CA PHE A 18 -38.44 7.65 -8.62
C PHE A 18 -37.92 7.75 -10.07
N LEU A 19 -38.30 8.79 -10.82
CA LEU A 19 -37.73 9.10 -12.14
C LEU A 19 -36.26 9.55 -12.05
N SER A 20 -35.87 10.23 -10.97
CA SER A 20 -34.47 10.66 -10.73
C SER A 20 -33.54 9.54 -10.26
N ILE A 21 -34.08 8.49 -9.64
CA ILE A 21 -33.34 7.27 -9.29
C ILE A 21 -33.20 6.34 -10.51
N GLY A 22 -34.08 6.50 -11.52
CA GLY A 22 -34.03 5.80 -12.81
C GLY A 22 -33.06 6.42 -13.84
N ILE A 23 -32.47 7.59 -13.55
CA ILE A 23 -31.23 8.02 -14.21
C ILE A 23 -30.08 7.38 -13.42
N GLY A 24 -30.10 6.04 -13.38
CA GLY A 24 -28.88 5.29 -13.18
C GLY A 24 -27.90 5.80 -14.22
N THR A 25 -26.67 6.08 -13.76
CA THR A 25 -25.46 6.12 -14.58
C THR A 25 -25.72 5.42 -15.90
N ALA A 26 -25.79 6.16 -17.02
CA ALA A 26 -25.75 5.52 -18.32
C ALA A 26 -24.48 4.67 -18.28
N ALA A 27 -24.63 3.36 -18.13
CA ALA A 27 -23.52 2.44 -18.22
C ALA A 27 -22.92 2.74 -19.58
N VAL A 28 -21.73 3.35 -19.58
CA VAL A 28 -20.95 3.47 -20.81
C VAL A 28 -20.83 2.02 -21.28
N GLN A 29 -21.53 1.71 -22.37
CA GLN A 29 -21.54 0.36 -22.88
C GLN A 29 -20.15 0.10 -23.43
N ASP A 30 -19.42 -0.78 -22.76
CA ASP A 30 -18.07 -1.21 -23.12
C ASP A 30 -17.96 -1.44 -24.62
N VAL A 31 -17.02 -0.78 -25.28
CA VAL A 31 -16.84 -0.84 -26.74
C VAL A 31 -15.85 -1.93 -27.13
N LEU A 32 -14.84 -2.13 -26.28
CA LEU A 32 -13.87 -3.21 -26.40
C LEU A 32 -13.98 -4.15 -25.21
N ARG A 33 -13.61 -5.42 -25.42
CA ARG A 33 -13.51 -6.42 -24.36
C ARG A 33 -12.26 -7.25 -24.52
N LEU A 34 -11.53 -7.43 -23.42
CA LEU A 34 -10.40 -8.34 -23.34
C LEU A 34 -10.89 -9.79 -23.38
N ASP A 35 -10.28 -10.61 -24.22
CA ASP A 35 -10.52 -12.05 -24.30
C ASP A 35 -9.54 -12.77 -23.37
N GLU A 36 -9.95 -12.94 -22.11
CA GLU A 36 -9.12 -13.50 -21.04
C GLU A 36 -8.69 -14.95 -21.34
N ASP A 37 -9.57 -15.73 -21.98
CA ASP A 37 -9.34 -17.14 -22.30
C ASP A 37 -8.23 -17.31 -23.36
N LYS A 38 -8.07 -16.32 -24.25
CA LYS A 38 -7.02 -16.33 -25.27
C LYS A 38 -5.75 -15.59 -24.85
N SER A 39 -5.85 -14.69 -23.89
CA SER A 39 -4.74 -13.83 -23.47
C SER A 39 -3.80 -14.57 -22.51
N TYR A 40 -2.48 -14.36 -22.68
CA TYR A 40 -1.47 -15.07 -21.91
C TYR A 40 -0.19 -14.23 -21.76
N VAL A 41 0.56 -14.49 -20.68
CA VAL A 41 1.88 -13.90 -20.42
C VAL A 41 2.94 -14.98 -20.65
N LEU A 42 4.00 -14.62 -21.37
CA LEU A 42 5.22 -15.42 -21.49
C LEU A 42 6.32 -14.76 -20.68
N ASN A 43 6.98 -15.52 -19.81
CA ASN A 43 8.25 -15.09 -19.27
C ASN A 43 9.35 -15.59 -20.22
N LEU A 44 10.04 -14.67 -20.89
CA LEU A 44 11.01 -14.99 -21.93
C LEU A 44 12.30 -15.58 -21.37
N GLU A 45 12.61 -15.30 -20.10
CA GLU A 45 13.78 -15.85 -19.40
C GLU A 45 13.58 -17.34 -19.06
N THR A 46 12.41 -17.68 -18.51
CA THR A 46 12.08 -19.05 -18.06
C THR A 46 11.41 -19.90 -19.12
N GLY A 47 10.85 -19.28 -20.17
CA GLY A 47 10.00 -19.91 -21.18
C GLY A 47 8.62 -20.33 -20.65
N SER A 48 8.26 -19.92 -19.43
CA SER A 48 6.96 -20.26 -18.84
C SER A 48 5.83 -19.46 -19.50
N LYS A 49 4.67 -20.12 -19.63
CA LYS A 49 3.45 -19.54 -20.22
C LYS A 49 2.31 -19.66 -19.23
N LEU A 50 1.72 -18.53 -18.87
CA LEU A 50 0.57 -18.45 -17.99
C LEU A 50 -0.60 -17.77 -18.70
N SER A 51 -1.82 -18.26 -18.49
CA SER A 51 -3.02 -17.53 -18.90
C SER A 51 -3.13 -16.22 -18.12
N TYR A 52 -3.88 -15.24 -18.60
CA TYR A 52 -4.08 -13.99 -17.84
C TYR A 52 -4.76 -14.23 -16.50
N THR A 53 -5.76 -15.11 -16.46
CA THR A 53 -6.46 -15.45 -15.22
C THR A 53 -5.53 -16.12 -14.21
N ASP A 54 -4.55 -16.91 -14.65
CA ASP A 54 -3.56 -17.54 -13.77
C ASP A 54 -2.45 -16.57 -13.35
N PHE A 55 -1.98 -15.71 -14.27
CA PHE A 55 -0.96 -14.70 -13.98
C PHE A 55 -1.43 -13.69 -12.94
N LEU A 56 -2.71 -13.30 -12.97
CA LEU A 56 -3.31 -12.36 -12.04
C LEU A 56 -3.65 -12.97 -10.67
N ARG A 57 -3.43 -14.28 -10.45
CA ARG A 57 -3.61 -14.87 -9.12
C ARG A 57 -2.54 -14.33 -8.17
N PRO A 58 -2.86 -14.14 -6.87
CA PRO A 58 -1.91 -13.67 -5.86
C PRO A 58 -0.62 -14.49 -5.80
N GLU A 59 -0.70 -15.79 -6.10
CA GLU A 59 0.43 -16.72 -6.08
C GLU A 59 1.45 -16.47 -7.20
N ASN A 60 1.03 -15.87 -8.31
CA ASN A 60 1.85 -15.65 -9.51
C ASN A 60 2.10 -14.16 -9.78
N SER A 61 1.52 -13.26 -8.98
CA SER A 61 1.61 -11.82 -9.20
C SER A 61 2.97 -11.25 -8.80
N LYS A 62 3.88 -12.01 -8.18
CA LYS A 62 5.24 -11.56 -7.89
C LYS A 62 6.19 -11.99 -9.01
N GLN A 63 6.86 -11.04 -9.64
CA GLN A 63 7.80 -11.26 -10.74
C GLN A 63 9.18 -10.68 -10.40
N PHE A 64 10.26 -11.33 -10.84
CA PHE A 64 11.62 -10.89 -10.51
C PHE A 64 12.06 -9.70 -11.36
N GLU A 65 12.70 -8.72 -10.73
CA GLU A 65 13.41 -7.62 -11.39
C GLU A 65 14.30 -8.15 -12.52
N GLY A 66 14.21 -7.53 -13.69
CA GLY A 66 14.99 -7.87 -14.88
C GLY A 66 14.43 -9.02 -15.70
N ASP A 67 13.44 -9.78 -15.21
CA ASP A 67 12.77 -10.77 -16.05
C ASP A 67 12.06 -10.07 -17.21
N ARG A 68 12.27 -10.56 -18.44
CA ARG A 68 11.57 -10.03 -19.61
C ARG A 68 10.25 -10.76 -19.81
N LEU A 69 9.14 -10.04 -19.73
CA LEU A 69 7.79 -10.57 -19.91
C LEU A 69 7.20 -10.11 -21.24
N GLU A 70 6.45 -11.01 -21.91
CA GLU A 70 5.68 -10.73 -23.11
C GLU A 70 4.17 -10.99 -22.85
N PHE A 71 3.41 -9.91 -22.79
CA PHE A 71 1.96 -9.88 -22.64
C PHE A 71 1.30 -9.99 -24.01
N ASN A 72 0.54 -11.06 -24.22
CA ASN A 72 -0.18 -11.30 -25.45
C ASN A 72 -1.68 -11.05 -25.22
N ILE A 73 -2.15 -9.84 -25.51
CA ILE A 73 -3.50 -9.36 -25.20
C ILE A 73 -4.40 -9.47 -26.43
N TYR A 74 -5.46 -10.25 -26.31
CA TYR A 74 -6.49 -10.36 -27.33
C TYR A 74 -7.68 -9.47 -26.96
N VAL A 75 -8.09 -8.61 -27.89
CA VAL A 75 -9.18 -7.65 -27.69
C VAL A 75 -10.22 -7.85 -28.79
N SER A 76 -11.49 -7.74 -28.42
CA SER A 76 -12.64 -7.90 -29.32
C SER A 76 -13.61 -6.73 -29.19
N LYS A 77 -14.32 -6.42 -30.28
CA LYS A 77 -15.41 -5.43 -30.25
C LYS A 77 -16.64 -6.07 -29.64
N THR A 78 -17.34 -5.34 -28.79
CA THR A 78 -18.58 -5.80 -28.15
C THR A 78 -19.81 -5.67 -29.05
N GLY A 79 -19.70 -4.89 -30.14
CA GLY A 79 -20.79 -4.56 -31.05
C GLY A 79 -21.47 -3.22 -30.74
N ASN A 80 -21.05 -2.53 -29.67
CA ASN A 80 -21.51 -1.18 -29.37
C ASN A 80 -20.94 -0.14 -30.36
N PRO A 81 -21.63 0.98 -30.60
CA PRO A 81 -21.16 2.01 -31.53
C PRO A 81 -19.80 2.56 -31.10
N ILE A 82 -18.86 2.59 -32.05
CA ILE A 82 -17.54 3.22 -31.91
C ILE A 82 -17.62 4.59 -32.58
N LEU A 83 -17.24 5.65 -31.88
CA LEU A 83 -17.17 7.00 -32.45
C LEU A 83 -15.80 7.24 -33.08
N ASP A 84 -15.75 8.02 -34.17
CA ASP A 84 -14.53 8.28 -34.93
C ASP A 84 -13.41 8.95 -34.09
N ASP A 85 -13.76 9.61 -32.99
CA ASP A 85 -12.83 10.26 -32.06
C ASP A 85 -12.29 9.33 -30.97
N TYR A 86 -12.74 8.07 -30.94
CA TYR A 86 -12.25 7.08 -29.97
C TYR A 86 -10.86 6.61 -30.34
N VAL A 87 -10.09 6.28 -29.31
CA VAL A 87 -8.74 5.75 -29.42
C VAL A 87 -8.48 4.71 -28.34
N LEU A 88 -7.47 3.88 -28.55
CA LEU A 88 -6.95 2.96 -27.54
C LEU A 88 -5.60 3.48 -27.04
N GLU A 89 -5.53 3.86 -25.77
CA GLU A 89 -4.26 4.11 -25.07
C GLU A 89 -3.68 2.80 -24.55
N LEU A 90 -2.39 2.60 -24.82
CA LEU A 90 -1.56 1.53 -24.28
C LEU A 90 -0.62 2.16 -23.25
N ARG A 91 -0.58 1.65 -22.03
CA ARG A 91 0.22 2.26 -20.95
C ARG A 91 0.88 1.21 -20.07
N THR A 92 2.13 1.44 -19.69
CA THR A 92 2.88 0.59 -18.76
C THR A 92 3.96 1.38 -18.02
N ASN A 93 4.43 0.85 -16.89
CA ASN A 93 5.62 1.29 -16.18
C ASN A 93 6.74 0.23 -16.17
N MET A 94 6.68 -0.76 -17.06
CA MET A 94 7.80 -1.68 -17.29
C MET A 94 9.00 -0.95 -17.89
N ASP A 95 10.19 -1.47 -17.62
CA ASP A 95 11.43 -0.96 -18.20
C ASP A 95 11.57 -1.47 -19.65
N ASP A 96 12.15 -0.64 -20.52
CA ASP A 96 12.33 -0.90 -21.96
C ASP A 96 11.11 -1.52 -22.67
N PRO A 97 9.91 -0.91 -22.59
CA PRO A 97 8.69 -1.48 -23.14
C PRO A 97 8.72 -1.44 -24.67
N GLU A 98 8.24 -2.50 -25.30
CA GLU A 98 7.97 -2.62 -26.74
C GLU A 98 6.51 -3.04 -26.94
N TRP A 99 5.70 -2.12 -27.43
CA TRP A 99 4.33 -2.37 -27.86
C TRP A 99 4.30 -2.74 -29.33
N LYS A 100 3.58 -3.81 -29.66
CA LYS A 100 3.24 -4.19 -31.03
C LYS A 100 1.73 -4.25 -31.21
N PHE A 101 1.23 -3.50 -32.18
CA PHE A 101 -0.18 -3.40 -32.54
C PHE A 101 -0.34 -3.55 -34.05
N GLY A 102 -0.68 -4.75 -34.52
CA GLY A 102 -0.59 -5.07 -35.96
C GLY A 102 0.86 -4.94 -36.47
N ASP A 103 1.07 -4.05 -37.45
CA ASP A 103 2.39 -3.72 -37.99
C ASP A 103 3.09 -2.55 -37.27
N TYR A 104 2.37 -1.88 -36.35
CA TYR A 104 2.91 -0.77 -35.57
C TYR A 104 3.76 -1.29 -34.41
N ILE A 105 4.93 -0.68 -34.20
CA ILE A 105 5.84 -0.96 -33.08
C ILE A 105 6.20 0.35 -32.38
N SER A 106 6.09 0.38 -31.06
CA SER A 106 6.43 1.54 -30.24
C SER A 106 7.24 1.15 -29.01
N HIS A 107 8.18 2.01 -28.61
CA HIS A 107 9.03 1.78 -27.45
C HIS A 107 8.71 2.71 -26.27
N LYS A 108 7.51 3.30 -26.28
CA LYS A 108 7.10 4.30 -25.28
C LYS A 108 6.32 3.64 -24.14
N ALA A 109 6.44 4.20 -22.95
CA ALA A 109 5.64 3.80 -21.79
C ALA A 109 4.14 4.08 -21.97
N SER A 110 3.77 5.09 -22.75
CA SER A 110 2.39 5.35 -23.18
C SER A 110 2.36 5.63 -24.69
N ASP A 111 1.37 5.06 -25.37
CA ASP A 111 1.09 5.35 -26.77
C ASP A 111 -0.39 5.25 -27.11
N ILE A 112 -0.81 5.93 -28.17
CA ILE A 112 -2.20 5.91 -28.64
C ILE A 112 -2.25 5.24 -30.01
N VAL A 113 -3.11 4.23 -30.12
CA VAL A 113 -3.38 3.44 -31.33
C VAL A 113 -4.88 3.36 -31.60
N TRP A 114 -5.27 2.68 -32.68
CA TRP A 114 -6.68 2.44 -33.03
C TRP A 114 -7.46 3.74 -33.22
N LYS A 115 -6.95 4.60 -34.10
CA LYS A 115 -7.42 5.99 -34.30
C LYS A 115 -8.27 6.14 -35.54
N GLY A 116 -9.39 6.83 -35.38
CA GLY A 116 -10.22 7.23 -36.51
C GLY A 116 -11.02 6.09 -37.12
N LYS A 117 -11.99 6.50 -37.93
CA LYS A 117 -12.99 5.62 -38.53
C LYS A 117 -12.41 4.41 -39.26
N GLU A 118 -11.35 4.60 -40.06
CA GLU A 118 -10.77 3.52 -40.88
C GLU A 118 -10.23 2.38 -40.01
N GLU A 119 -9.49 2.69 -38.94
CA GLU A 119 -9.00 1.68 -38.00
C GLU A 119 -10.16 1.07 -37.18
N HIS A 120 -11.19 1.86 -36.87
CA HIS A 120 -12.40 1.41 -36.17
C HIS A 120 -13.28 0.49 -37.00
N GLU A 121 -13.16 0.47 -38.32
CA GLU A 121 -13.87 -0.48 -39.19
C GLU A 121 -13.16 -1.84 -39.23
N LEU A 122 -11.83 -1.86 -39.10
CA LEU A 122 -11.01 -3.07 -39.11
C LEU A 122 -11.15 -3.90 -37.82
N MET A 123 -10.81 -5.19 -37.89
CA MET A 123 -10.71 -6.03 -36.69
C MET A 123 -9.61 -5.48 -35.77
N VAL A 124 -9.87 -5.40 -34.46
CA VAL A 124 -8.85 -4.95 -33.50
C VAL A 124 -7.69 -5.94 -33.52
N PRO A 125 -6.47 -5.51 -33.88
CA PRO A 125 -5.29 -6.36 -33.83
C PRO A 125 -5.01 -6.86 -32.41
N LYS A 126 -4.33 -7.99 -32.33
CA LYS A 126 -3.70 -8.43 -31.09
C LYS A 126 -2.70 -7.37 -30.61
N VAL A 127 -2.76 -7.03 -29.33
CA VAL A 127 -1.78 -6.14 -28.68
C VAL A 127 -0.74 -7.00 -28.01
N ILE A 128 0.54 -6.73 -28.26
CA ILE A 128 1.65 -7.40 -27.59
C ILE A 128 2.47 -6.34 -26.86
N LEU A 129 2.78 -6.56 -25.59
CA LEU A 129 3.79 -5.78 -24.87
C LEU A 129 4.93 -6.72 -24.48
N SER A 130 6.15 -6.39 -24.85
CA SER A 130 7.35 -6.95 -24.24
C SER A 130 8.02 -5.90 -23.36
N GLY A 131 8.53 -6.27 -22.19
CA GLY A 131 9.28 -5.34 -21.35
C GLY A 131 10.01 -6.06 -20.22
N GLU A 132 10.91 -5.36 -19.55
CA GLU A 132 11.61 -5.84 -18.38
C GLU A 132 10.85 -5.46 -17.11
N VAL A 133 10.78 -6.38 -16.16
CA VAL A 133 10.21 -6.11 -14.83
C VAL A 133 11.11 -5.08 -14.13
N PRO A 134 10.58 -3.91 -13.74
CA PRO A 134 11.38 -2.85 -13.20
C PRO A 134 11.86 -3.15 -11.79
N LYS A 135 12.81 -2.35 -11.31
CA LYS A 135 13.28 -2.40 -9.92
C LYS A 135 12.12 -2.36 -8.91
N PRO A 136 12.17 -3.15 -7.82
CA PRO A 136 11.18 -3.15 -6.75
C PRO A 136 11.43 -1.94 -5.85
N ILE A 137 11.13 -0.77 -6.40
CA ILE A 137 11.24 0.52 -5.74
C ILE A 137 9.83 1.05 -5.60
N LYS A 138 9.41 1.29 -4.37
CA LYS A 138 8.13 1.93 -4.10
C LYS A 138 8.30 3.13 -3.19
N LYS A 139 7.32 4.01 -3.25
CA LYS A 139 7.22 5.16 -2.38
C LYS A 139 6.80 4.65 -0.99
N VAL A 140 7.67 4.81 0.00
CA VAL A 140 7.46 4.31 1.37
C VAL A 140 7.52 5.47 2.34
N LYS A 141 6.72 5.38 3.40
CA LYS A 141 6.77 6.29 4.55
C LYS A 141 7.75 5.71 5.55
N GLU A 142 8.80 6.44 5.93
CA GLU A 142 9.71 5.94 6.95
C GLU A 142 8.97 5.71 8.27
N PRO A 143 9.20 4.58 8.97
CA PRO A 143 8.50 4.29 10.21
C PRO A 143 8.86 5.34 11.25
N GLY A 144 7.86 6.06 11.75
CA GLY A 144 8.06 7.16 12.70
C GLY A 144 8.44 8.51 12.07
N PHE A 145 8.38 8.66 10.75
CA PHE A 145 8.57 9.92 10.03
C PHE A 145 7.36 10.17 9.11
N GLU A 146 6.46 11.08 9.51
CA GLU A 146 5.27 11.38 8.70
C GLU A 146 5.48 12.42 7.58
N ALA A 147 6.63 13.08 7.58
CA ALA A 147 6.80 14.33 6.84
C ALA A 147 7.43 14.19 5.44
N TYR A 148 8.00 13.04 5.07
CA TYR A 148 8.54 12.86 3.74
C TYR A 148 8.46 11.40 3.30
N ASP A 149 7.94 11.21 2.10
CA ASP A 149 8.01 9.93 1.43
C ASP A 149 9.40 9.76 0.80
N ILE A 150 9.98 8.57 0.94
CA ILE A 150 11.22 8.20 0.25
C ILE A 150 10.95 7.09 -0.76
N TYR A 151 11.90 6.89 -1.67
CA TYR A 151 11.95 5.67 -2.45
C TYR A 151 12.73 4.61 -1.66
N GLY A 152 12.04 3.51 -1.35
CA GLY A 152 12.60 2.38 -0.61
C GLY A 152 12.53 1.09 -1.42
N ILE A 153 13.34 0.11 -1.01
CA ILE A 153 13.32 -1.23 -1.58
C ILE A 153 12.12 -1.99 -1.01
N GLY A 154 11.25 -2.47 -1.88
CA GLY A 154 10.07 -3.25 -1.52
C GLY A 154 9.22 -3.52 -2.74
N GLU A 155 8.27 -4.45 -2.64
CA GLU A 155 7.45 -4.88 -3.78
C GLU A 155 6.83 -3.68 -4.54
N GLY A 156 7.23 -3.50 -5.80
CA GLY A 156 6.83 -2.36 -6.63
C GLY A 156 5.63 -2.73 -7.51
N GLU A 157 4.58 -1.91 -7.53
CA GLU A 157 3.43 -2.16 -8.42
C GLU A 157 3.84 -1.92 -9.89
N VAL A 158 3.60 -2.92 -10.73
CA VAL A 158 3.80 -2.89 -12.18
C VAL A 158 2.45 -3.07 -12.86
N TYR A 159 2.19 -2.27 -13.89
CA TYR A 159 0.91 -2.28 -14.59
C TYR A 159 1.07 -2.33 -16.11
N VAL A 160 0.09 -2.96 -16.74
CA VAL A 160 -0.13 -2.99 -18.18
C VAL A 160 -1.60 -2.65 -18.42
N GLU A 161 -1.86 -1.45 -18.88
CA GLU A 161 -3.18 -0.84 -18.95
C GLU A 161 -3.56 -0.55 -20.41
N LEU A 162 -4.77 -0.96 -20.78
CA LEU A 162 -5.41 -0.62 -22.04
C LEU A 162 -6.65 0.20 -21.75
N THR A 163 -6.77 1.38 -22.34
CA THR A 163 -7.89 2.29 -22.07
C THR A 163 -8.48 2.83 -23.36
N VAL A 164 -9.78 2.65 -23.56
CA VAL A 164 -10.51 3.40 -24.58
C VAL A 164 -10.78 4.80 -24.07
N GLY A 165 -10.44 5.79 -24.87
CA GLY A 165 -10.76 7.18 -24.58
C GLY A 165 -10.89 8.01 -25.83
N THR A 166 -10.86 9.32 -25.66
CA THR A 166 -10.81 10.27 -26.78
C THR A 166 -9.49 11.03 -26.76
N THR A 167 -9.07 11.55 -27.91
CA THR A 167 -7.89 12.40 -28.03
C THR A 167 -8.18 13.62 -28.89
N ARG A 168 -7.58 14.76 -28.54
CA ARG A 168 -7.70 16.01 -29.31
C ARG A 168 -6.49 16.30 -30.18
N ASP A 169 -5.30 15.94 -29.71
CA ASP A 169 -4.01 16.19 -30.37
C ASP A 169 -3.46 14.94 -31.08
N GLY A 170 -4.13 13.79 -30.92
CA GLY A 170 -3.71 12.50 -31.46
C GLY A 170 -2.54 11.86 -30.71
N ALA A 171 -2.07 12.48 -29.62
CA ALA A 171 -0.87 12.08 -28.89
C ALA A 171 -1.12 11.86 -27.39
N THR A 172 -2.14 12.49 -26.81
CA THR A 172 -2.52 12.37 -25.40
C THR A 172 -4.00 12.03 -25.23
N LEU A 173 -4.30 11.22 -24.22
CA LEU A 173 -5.67 10.87 -23.87
C LEU A 173 -6.33 12.08 -23.20
N GLU A 174 -7.47 12.53 -23.73
CA GLU A 174 -8.23 13.66 -23.20
C GLU A 174 -9.28 13.20 -22.20
N THR A 175 -10.06 12.17 -22.54
CA THR A 175 -11.12 11.63 -21.68
C THR A 175 -11.07 10.11 -21.68
N ILE A 176 -11.17 9.52 -20.49
CA ILE A 176 -11.31 8.07 -20.32
C ILE A 176 -12.78 7.72 -20.56
N ILE A 177 -13.02 6.82 -21.52
CA ILE A 177 -14.36 6.27 -21.79
C ILE A 177 -14.51 4.91 -21.12
N GLN A 178 -13.51 4.04 -21.26
CA GLN A 178 -13.56 2.67 -20.76
C GLN A 178 -12.16 2.12 -20.48
N PRO A 179 -11.79 1.82 -19.23
CA PRO A 179 -10.64 0.95 -18.95
C PRO A 179 -10.98 -0.49 -19.36
N LEU A 180 -10.05 -1.19 -20.01
CA LEU A 180 -10.24 -2.61 -20.32
C LEU A 180 -9.95 -3.46 -19.09
N GLU A 181 -10.95 -4.23 -18.68
CA GLU A 181 -10.83 -5.20 -17.59
C GLU A 181 -10.55 -6.63 -18.11
N PRO A 182 -9.80 -7.45 -17.35
CA PRO A 182 -9.14 -7.11 -16.10
C PRO A 182 -7.89 -6.25 -16.32
N THR A 183 -7.71 -5.24 -15.47
CA THR A 183 -6.47 -4.47 -15.44
C THR A 183 -5.30 -5.37 -15.05
N ILE A 184 -4.23 -5.39 -15.83
CA ILE A 184 -3.08 -6.25 -15.56
C ILE A 184 -2.17 -5.53 -14.57
N LYS A 185 -2.19 -5.98 -13.31
CA LYS A 185 -1.34 -5.48 -12.24
C LYS A 185 -0.63 -6.61 -11.54
N PHE A 186 0.67 -6.43 -11.29
CA PHE A 186 1.52 -7.38 -10.61
C PHE A 186 2.62 -6.64 -9.85
N PHE A 187 3.44 -7.35 -9.08
CA PHE A 187 4.47 -6.78 -8.24
C PHE A 187 5.87 -7.20 -8.71
N SER A 188 6.77 -6.23 -8.86
CA SER A 188 8.19 -6.52 -8.99
C SER A 188 8.79 -6.84 -7.63
N THR A 189 9.68 -7.81 -7.58
CA THR A 189 10.45 -8.21 -6.39
C THR A 189 11.86 -8.64 -6.80
N ASN A 190 12.70 -8.98 -5.84
CA ASN A 190 14.00 -9.59 -6.10
C ASN A 190 14.27 -10.70 -5.07
N LYS A 191 15.34 -11.47 -5.32
CA LYS A 191 15.70 -12.59 -4.45
C LYS A 191 15.97 -12.15 -3.01
N GLU A 192 16.59 -10.99 -2.80
CA GLU A 192 16.90 -10.49 -1.45
C GLU A 192 15.64 -10.14 -0.66
N ILE A 193 14.63 -9.58 -1.32
CA ILE A 193 13.32 -9.27 -0.72
C ILE A 193 12.58 -10.56 -0.35
N GLN A 194 12.54 -11.54 -1.25
CA GLN A 194 11.90 -12.83 -0.97
C GLN A 194 12.62 -13.62 0.13
N ASP A 195 13.96 -13.70 0.08
CA ASP A 195 14.75 -14.34 1.12
C ASP A 195 14.52 -13.67 2.50
N ALA A 196 14.30 -12.34 2.51
CA ALA A 196 13.96 -11.60 3.72
C ALA A 196 12.54 -11.93 4.22
N GLU A 197 11.54 -12.01 3.34
CA GLU A 197 10.16 -12.43 3.66
C GLU A 197 10.14 -13.81 4.34
N ASP A 198 10.75 -14.80 3.68
CA ASP A 198 10.84 -16.18 4.16
C ASP A 198 11.52 -16.26 5.53
N LYS A 199 12.57 -15.46 5.72
CA LYS A 199 13.30 -15.39 7.00
C LYS A 199 12.44 -14.75 8.09
N ILE A 200 11.73 -13.68 7.78
CA ILE A 200 10.82 -13.00 8.71
C ILE A 200 9.74 -13.97 9.16
N ASP A 201 9.00 -14.56 8.22
CA ASP A 201 7.89 -15.46 8.56
C ASP A 201 8.36 -16.67 9.36
N LYS A 202 9.49 -17.26 9.01
CA LYS A 202 10.09 -18.34 9.80
C LYS A 202 10.41 -17.88 11.23
N ASN A 203 11.01 -16.70 11.39
CA ASN A 203 11.36 -16.17 12.71
C ASN A 203 10.11 -15.89 13.55
N LEU A 204 9.07 -15.32 12.95
CA LEU A 204 7.81 -15.00 13.62
C LEU A 204 7.07 -16.27 14.04
N GLU A 205 6.95 -17.27 13.17
CA GLU A 205 6.28 -18.54 13.50
C GLU A 205 7.05 -19.35 14.55
N GLU A 206 8.38 -19.38 14.50
CA GLU A 206 9.18 -20.01 15.56
C GLU A 206 8.98 -19.32 16.92
N ALA A 207 8.90 -18.00 16.94
CA ALA A 207 8.69 -17.23 18.16
C ALA A 207 7.27 -17.43 18.71
N LYS A 208 6.26 -17.29 17.86
CA LYS A 208 4.85 -17.55 18.18
C LYS A 208 4.63 -18.97 18.71
N GLY A 209 5.34 -19.97 18.16
CA GLY A 209 5.31 -21.35 18.65
C GLY A 209 5.83 -21.52 20.09
N LYS A 210 6.69 -20.61 20.57
CA LYS A 210 7.29 -20.67 21.92
C LYS A 210 6.54 -19.84 22.95
N ILE A 211 6.20 -18.61 22.62
CA ILE A 211 5.61 -17.64 23.58
C ILE A 211 4.13 -17.36 23.34
N GLY A 212 3.53 -17.95 22.30
CA GLY A 212 2.15 -17.71 21.88
C GLY A 212 1.99 -16.42 21.06
N PRO A 213 0.78 -16.18 20.49
CA PRO A 213 0.53 -15.01 19.66
C PRO A 213 0.54 -13.72 20.50
N THR A 214 1.30 -12.72 20.07
CA THR A 214 1.44 -11.45 20.80
C THR A 214 0.87 -10.23 20.07
N GLY A 215 0.63 -10.36 18.76
CA GLY A 215 0.24 -9.25 17.88
C GLY A 215 1.45 -8.52 17.28
N LEU A 216 2.65 -8.71 17.82
CA LEU A 216 3.90 -8.15 17.27
C LEU A 216 4.27 -8.79 15.93
N GLU A 217 3.86 -10.03 15.71
CA GLU A 217 4.05 -10.75 14.45
C GLU A 217 3.38 -9.98 13.31
N GLU A 218 2.21 -9.43 13.55
CA GLU A 218 1.47 -8.64 12.57
C GLU A 218 2.10 -7.26 12.35
N GLU A 219 2.59 -6.60 13.41
CA GLU A 219 3.28 -5.31 13.29
C GLU A 219 4.59 -5.45 12.49
N ILE A 220 5.36 -6.52 12.70
CA ILE A 220 6.60 -6.79 11.95
C ILE A 220 6.29 -7.14 10.49
N ARG A 221 5.23 -7.91 10.23
CA ARG A 221 4.79 -8.21 8.86
C ARG A 221 4.32 -6.96 8.13
N LYS A 222 3.51 -6.13 8.79
CA LYS A 222 3.05 -4.84 8.25
C LYS A 222 4.21 -3.93 7.88
N LEU A 223 5.29 -3.94 8.66
CA LEU A 223 6.49 -3.17 8.36
C LEU A 223 7.18 -3.65 7.07
N TYR A 224 7.22 -4.96 6.83
CA TYR A 224 7.69 -5.53 5.56
C TYR A 224 6.78 -5.10 4.41
N GLU A 225 5.47 -5.25 4.56
CA GLU A 225 4.45 -4.88 3.57
C GLU A 225 4.46 -3.38 3.23
N GLU A 226 4.79 -2.52 4.19
CA GLU A 226 4.94 -1.07 4.00
C GLU A 226 6.26 -0.68 3.31
N GLY A 227 7.10 -1.66 2.97
CA GLY A 227 8.33 -1.47 2.20
C GLY A 227 9.58 -1.23 3.06
N HIS A 228 9.61 -1.77 4.27
CA HIS A 228 10.78 -1.74 5.15
C HIS A 228 11.32 -3.15 5.44
N PRO A 229 11.67 -3.94 4.41
CA PRO A 229 12.07 -5.34 4.58
C PRO A 229 13.31 -5.50 5.46
N GLY A 230 14.26 -4.57 5.39
CA GLY A 230 15.46 -4.59 6.24
C GLY A 230 15.16 -4.39 7.73
N TRP A 231 14.23 -3.50 8.06
CA TRP A 231 13.79 -3.28 9.44
C TRP A 231 13.00 -4.48 9.95
N ALA A 232 12.01 -4.94 9.18
CA ALA A 232 11.21 -6.10 9.52
C ALA A 232 12.09 -7.35 9.76
N SER A 233 13.09 -7.57 8.91
CA SER A 233 14.06 -8.66 9.07
C SER A 233 14.78 -8.60 10.41
N LYS A 234 15.38 -7.46 10.75
CA LYS A 234 16.10 -7.28 12.01
C LYS A 234 15.19 -7.42 13.24
N LEU A 235 13.98 -6.89 13.17
CA LEU A 235 13.00 -7.01 14.26
C LEU A 235 12.54 -8.46 14.45
N SER A 236 12.35 -9.21 13.36
CA SER A 236 11.98 -10.63 13.42
C SER A 236 13.08 -11.48 14.08
N GLU A 237 14.36 -11.20 13.79
CA GLU A 237 15.50 -11.89 14.40
C GLU A 237 15.54 -11.64 15.90
N HIS A 238 15.45 -10.38 16.32
CA HIS A 238 15.39 -10.03 17.73
C HIS A 238 14.19 -10.68 18.44
N TYR A 239 13.02 -10.69 17.80
CA TYR A 239 11.82 -11.32 18.35
C TYR A 239 12.02 -12.84 18.56
N LYS A 240 12.62 -13.53 17.58
CA LYS A 240 12.97 -14.95 17.68
C LYS A 240 14.01 -15.20 18.78
N GLU A 241 15.10 -14.46 18.82
CA GLU A 241 16.14 -14.63 19.84
C GLU A 241 15.57 -14.50 21.25
N LEU A 242 14.68 -13.54 21.46
CA LEU A 242 14.00 -13.33 22.74
C LEU A 242 13.03 -14.45 23.09
N SER A 243 12.31 -15.00 22.10
CA SER A 243 11.42 -16.15 22.33
C SER A 243 12.19 -17.38 22.82
N VAL A 244 13.46 -17.54 22.43
CA VAL A 244 14.34 -18.63 22.86
C VAL A 244 14.84 -18.41 24.29
N ALA A 245 15.10 -17.15 24.64
CA ALA A 245 15.52 -16.76 25.98
C ALA A 245 14.37 -16.78 27.02
N ALA A 246 13.12 -17.02 26.58
CA ALA A 246 11.91 -16.96 27.39
C ALA A 246 11.38 -18.35 27.79
N GLU A 247 12.03 -19.01 28.75
CA GLU A 247 11.26 -19.57 29.90
C GLU A 247 10.94 -18.38 30.84
N PRO A 248 9.85 -18.43 31.63
CA PRO A 248 8.79 -17.39 31.75
C PRO A 248 9.26 -15.92 31.92
N PRO A 249 8.41 -14.95 31.50
CA PRO A 249 8.76 -13.87 30.59
C PRO A 249 9.88 -12.95 31.12
N PRO A 250 11.07 -12.93 30.49
CA PRO A 250 12.17 -12.09 30.92
C PRO A 250 11.95 -10.64 30.47
N LEU A 251 12.30 -9.72 31.36
CA LEU A 251 12.32 -8.25 31.22
C LEU A 251 12.86 -7.74 29.87
N THR A 252 13.68 -8.53 29.18
CA THR A 252 14.27 -8.24 27.87
C THR A 252 13.26 -8.12 26.73
N LEU A 253 12.16 -8.90 26.73
CA LEU A 253 11.10 -8.77 25.73
C LEU A 253 10.43 -7.38 25.82
N TYR A 254 10.23 -6.90 27.05
CA TYR A 254 9.64 -5.60 27.35
C TYR A 254 10.60 -4.43 27.12
N VAL A 255 11.90 -4.63 27.32
CA VAL A 255 12.94 -3.66 26.97
C VAL A 255 13.03 -3.50 25.45
N ILE A 256 12.95 -4.56 24.66
CA ILE A 256 12.92 -4.45 23.19
C ILE A 256 11.61 -3.84 22.69
N LEU A 257 10.47 -4.12 23.33
CA LEU A 257 9.22 -3.37 23.16
C LEU A 257 9.41 -1.86 23.43
N SER A 258 10.13 -1.52 24.50
CA SER A 258 10.42 -0.13 24.88
C SER A 258 11.44 0.54 23.94
N VAL A 259 12.34 -0.24 23.33
CA VAL A 259 13.31 0.22 22.32
C VAL A 259 12.67 0.32 20.93
N MET A 260 11.73 -0.56 20.56
CA MET A 260 10.90 -0.42 19.35
C MET A 260 10.01 0.82 19.45
N LEU A 261 9.34 0.99 20.59
CA LEU A 261 8.64 2.24 20.93
C LEU A 261 9.61 3.42 20.94
N GLY A 262 10.79 3.26 21.54
CA GLY A 262 11.84 4.28 21.58
C GLY A 262 12.44 4.62 20.21
N LEU A 263 12.43 3.71 19.24
CA LEU A 263 12.85 3.96 17.85
C LEU A 263 11.75 4.66 17.07
N MET A 264 10.48 4.25 17.27
CA MET A 264 9.30 4.99 16.78
C MET A 264 9.14 6.38 17.41
N LEU A 265 9.67 6.60 18.62
CA LEU A 265 9.64 7.87 19.35
C LEU A 265 10.93 8.69 19.13
N GLY A 266 12.07 8.04 18.92
CA GLY A 266 13.37 8.68 18.69
C GLY A 266 13.47 9.35 17.32
N SER A 267 12.68 8.88 16.34
CA SER A 267 12.47 9.55 15.06
C SER A 267 11.86 10.96 15.23
N VAL A 268 10.98 11.15 16.22
CA VAL A 268 10.41 12.47 16.58
C VAL A 268 11.51 13.42 17.10
N PHE A 269 12.51 12.90 17.82
CA PHE A 269 13.62 13.70 18.35
C PHE A 269 14.62 14.11 17.26
N VAL A 270 14.89 13.21 16.30
CA VAL A 270 15.73 13.50 15.11
C VAL A 270 15.02 14.51 14.19
N TYR A 271 13.69 14.48 14.09
CA TYR A 271 12.90 15.49 13.38
C TYR A 271 13.02 16.89 14.01
N VAL A 272 13.00 17.01 15.35
CA VAL A 272 13.26 18.29 16.06
C VAL A 272 14.70 18.79 15.83
N TYR A 273 15.65 17.88 15.64
CA TYR A 273 17.05 18.22 15.37
C TYR A 273 17.29 18.60 13.89
N ALA A 274 16.71 17.85 12.94
CA ALA A 274 16.79 18.10 11.50
C ALA A 274 16.01 19.37 11.09
N SER A 275 14.89 19.67 11.74
CA SER A 275 14.11 20.92 11.56
C SER A 275 14.84 22.18 12.05
N ARG A 276 15.93 22.04 12.82
CA ARG A 276 16.85 23.15 13.15
C ARG A 276 18.00 23.32 12.16
N GLY A 277 18.12 22.46 11.15
CA GLY A 277 19.31 22.33 10.30
C GLY A 277 19.13 22.54 8.79
N GLY A 278 18.03 23.11 8.31
CA GLY A 278 17.90 23.39 6.86
C GLY A 278 16.56 24.02 6.50
N GLY A 279 16.46 25.33 6.63
CA GLY A 279 15.20 26.07 6.51
C GLY A 279 14.44 25.85 5.20
N LYS A 280 13.15 25.53 5.31
CA LYS A 280 12.01 26.19 4.65
C LYS A 280 10.69 25.55 5.10
N GLY A 281 9.82 26.36 5.69
CA GLY A 281 8.37 26.14 5.81
C GLY A 281 7.94 24.86 6.53
N VAL A 282 8.04 24.83 7.86
CA VAL A 282 7.43 23.77 8.68
C VAL A 282 6.27 24.38 9.48
N ASP A 283 5.09 23.77 9.41
CA ASP A 283 3.90 24.20 10.14
C ASP A 283 4.02 23.81 11.62
N VAL A 284 4.34 24.79 12.45
CA VAL A 284 4.52 24.69 13.90
C VAL A 284 3.29 24.12 14.62
N SER A 285 2.10 24.27 14.02
CA SER A 285 0.85 23.76 14.60
C SER A 285 0.67 22.25 14.45
N GLN A 286 1.15 21.66 13.34
CA GLN A 286 1.17 20.21 13.13
C GLN A 286 2.16 19.53 14.09
N ILE A 287 3.34 20.15 14.29
CA ILE A 287 4.35 19.70 15.27
C ILE A 287 3.74 19.59 16.67
N SER A 288 3.02 20.61 17.13
CA SER A 288 2.40 20.59 18.46
C SER A 288 1.31 19.53 18.60
N ALA A 289 0.56 19.23 17.54
CA ALA A 289 -0.50 18.22 17.55
C ALA A 289 0.07 16.80 17.55
N GLU A 290 1.12 16.56 16.77
CA GLU A 290 1.81 15.26 16.70
C GLU A 290 2.56 14.93 18.00
N LEU A 291 3.20 15.92 18.65
CA LEU A 291 3.80 15.71 19.97
C LEU A 291 2.74 15.41 21.05
N ASP A 292 1.55 15.99 20.95
CA ASP A 292 0.46 15.77 21.91
C ASP A 292 -0.21 14.39 21.72
N ASP A 293 -0.43 13.96 20.47
CA ASP A 293 -0.89 12.60 20.13
C ASP A 293 0.13 11.53 20.56
N THR A 294 1.42 11.80 20.32
CA THR A 294 2.52 10.93 20.74
C THR A 294 2.59 10.81 22.27
N SER A 295 2.43 11.91 23.01
CA SER A 295 2.32 11.89 24.46
C SER A 295 1.08 11.10 24.93
N GLY A 296 -0.06 11.25 24.25
CA GLY A 296 -1.28 10.48 24.52
C GLY A 296 -1.07 8.97 24.37
N LYS A 297 -0.39 8.54 23.30
CA LYS A 297 -0.04 7.12 23.06
C LYS A 297 0.96 6.58 24.09
N ILE A 298 1.89 7.40 24.59
CA ILE A 298 2.79 7.02 25.68
C ILE A 298 2.02 6.84 26.99
N ASP A 299 1.08 7.74 27.29
CA ASP A 299 0.26 7.66 28.50
C ASP A 299 -0.67 6.42 28.47
N GLU A 300 -1.24 6.10 27.29
CA GLU A 300 -2.06 4.90 27.09
C GLU A 300 -1.25 3.62 27.33
N LYS A 301 -0.06 3.50 26.73
CA LYS A 301 0.84 2.35 26.90
C LYS A 301 1.41 2.26 28.33
N SER A 302 1.66 3.39 28.98
CA SER A 302 2.02 3.48 30.41
C SER A 302 0.90 2.97 31.31
N SER A 303 -0.36 3.21 30.95
CA SER A 303 -1.53 2.67 31.66
C SER A 303 -1.61 1.14 31.56
N SER A 304 -1.31 0.57 30.38
CA SER A 304 -1.26 -0.87 30.17
C SER A 304 -0.15 -1.51 31.00
N ILE A 305 1.02 -0.87 31.09
CA ILE A 305 2.13 -1.29 31.97
C ILE A 305 1.69 -1.27 33.44
N ASN A 306 0.89 -0.28 33.88
CA ASN A 306 0.38 -0.20 35.25
C ASN A 306 -0.60 -1.35 35.56
N ALA A 307 -1.54 -1.63 34.66
CA ALA A 307 -2.49 -2.73 34.83
C ALA A 307 -1.79 -4.09 34.98
N ILE A 308 -0.70 -4.28 34.24
CA ILE A 308 0.12 -5.50 34.26
C ILE A 308 1.00 -5.55 35.52
N SER A 309 1.66 -4.44 35.88
CA SER A 309 2.45 -4.33 37.11
C SER A 309 1.62 -4.62 38.37
N THR A 310 0.38 -4.14 38.41
CA THR A 310 -0.53 -4.37 39.54
C THR A 310 -0.96 -5.84 39.63
N LYS A 311 -1.10 -6.54 38.50
CA LYS A 311 -1.37 -7.99 38.46
C LYS A 311 -0.16 -8.81 38.94
N PHE A 312 1.05 -8.42 38.53
CA PHE A 312 2.28 -9.09 38.94
C PHE A 312 2.66 -8.85 40.40
N ALA A 313 2.41 -7.65 40.93
CA ALA A 313 2.63 -7.32 42.35
C ALA A 313 1.75 -8.14 43.29
N ARG A 314 0.60 -8.64 42.81
CA ARG A 314 -0.33 -9.50 43.55
C ARG A 314 -0.02 -10.99 43.40
N SER A 315 0.98 -11.36 42.61
CA SER A 315 1.40 -12.75 42.46
C SER A 315 2.17 -13.25 43.70
N GLU A 316 2.05 -14.53 44.03
CA GLU A 316 2.81 -15.18 45.11
C GLU A 316 4.27 -15.49 44.74
N ASP A 317 4.60 -15.33 43.46
CA ASP A 317 5.92 -15.57 42.89
C ASP A 317 6.83 -14.35 43.09
N ASP A 318 7.94 -14.54 43.82
CA ASP A 318 8.86 -13.47 44.17
C ASP A 318 9.60 -12.88 42.96
N GLU A 319 9.77 -13.65 41.87
CA GLU A 319 10.28 -13.12 40.60
C GLU A 319 9.26 -12.20 39.94
N LYS A 320 7.97 -12.56 39.97
CA LYS A 320 6.88 -11.70 39.48
C LYS A 320 6.76 -10.39 40.28
N ARG A 321 7.03 -10.41 41.58
CA ARG A 321 7.09 -9.19 42.42
C ARG A 321 8.34 -8.34 42.14
N SER A 322 9.46 -8.95 41.78
CA SER A 322 10.65 -8.24 41.30
C SER A 322 10.37 -7.55 39.96
N VAL A 323 9.71 -8.25 39.04
CA VAL A 323 9.25 -7.74 37.74
C VAL A 323 8.27 -6.56 37.91
N ALA A 324 7.34 -6.63 38.86
CA ALA A 324 6.45 -5.50 39.14
C ALA A 324 7.21 -4.23 39.54
N ARG A 325 8.33 -4.34 40.25
CA ARG A 325 9.18 -3.22 40.67
C ARG A 325 9.96 -2.61 39.50
N GLU A 326 10.49 -3.42 38.60
CA GLU A 326 11.16 -2.94 37.38
C GLU A 326 10.16 -2.31 36.39
N LEU A 327 8.95 -2.86 36.26
CA LEU A 327 7.87 -2.27 35.46
C LEU A 327 7.43 -0.90 36.00
N ILE A 328 7.45 -0.69 37.32
CA ILE A 328 7.18 0.62 37.94
C ILE A 328 8.28 1.63 37.58
N LYS A 329 9.56 1.20 37.51
CA LYS A 329 10.68 2.07 37.11
C LYS A 329 10.60 2.46 35.64
N ILE A 330 10.35 1.50 34.74
CA ILE A 330 10.18 1.76 33.30
C ILE A 330 9.00 2.70 33.06
N ARG A 331 7.88 2.50 33.78
CA ARG A 331 6.73 3.41 33.75
C ARG A 331 7.10 4.83 34.18
N ALA A 332 7.88 4.98 35.26
CA ALA A 332 8.32 6.28 35.72
C ALA A 332 9.14 7.01 34.66
N SER A 333 10.08 6.31 34.01
CA SER A 333 10.88 6.87 32.91
C SER A 333 10.03 7.21 31.67
N LEU A 334 9.03 6.39 31.32
CA LEU A 334 8.11 6.68 30.21
C LEU A 334 7.22 7.90 30.50
N ASN A 335 6.74 8.06 31.74
CA ASN A 335 5.96 9.24 32.14
C ASN A 335 6.82 10.51 32.17
N GLU A 336 8.08 10.40 32.58
CA GLU A 336 9.05 11.50 32.54
C GLU A 336 9.29 11.94 31.09
N LEU A 337 9.52 10.99 30.18
CA LEU A 337 9.64 11.26 28.74
C LEU A 337 8.36 11.88 28.15
N SER A 338 7.17 11.38 28.51
CA SER A 338 5.88 11.97 28.09
C SER A 338 5.75 13.44 28.57
N SER A 339 6.14 13.71 29.81
CA SER A 339 6.11 15.07 30.39
C SER A 339 7.11 16.00 29.71
N GLU A 340 8.31 15.52 29.38
CA GLU A 340 9.30 16.28 28.62
C GLU A 340 8.81 16.60 27.21
N ILE A 341 8.17 15.65 26.53
CA ILE A 341 7.55 15.82 25.21
C ILE A 341 6.45 16.90 25.26
N ARG A 342 5.56 16.86 26.27
CA ARG A 342 4.53 17.92 26.48
C ARG A 342 5.17 19.29 26.73
N THR A 343 6.20 19.34 27.56
CA THR A 343 6.90 20.59 27.86
C THR A 343 7.57 21.18 26.61
N ILE A 344 8.09 20.33 25.73
CA ILE A 344 8.65 20.73 24.44
C ILE A 344 7.52 21.22 23.50
N ALA A 345 6.39 20.52 23.44
CA ALA A 345 5.23 20.92 22.64
C ALA A 345 4.67 22.29 23.08
N ASP A 346 4.50 22.51 24.39
CA ASP A 346 4.05 23.78 24.95
C ASP A 346 5.03 24.93 24.68
N ARG A 347 6.33 24.64 24.75
CA ARG A 347 7.37 25.63 24.46
C ARG A 347 7.39 26.00 22.96
N ILE A 348 7.15 25.04 22.08
CA ILE A 348 7.00 25.27 20.63
C ILE A 348 5.74 26.11 20.33
N ARG A 349 4.64 25.85 21.05
CA ARG A 349 3.37 26.60 20.94
C ARG A 349 3.48 28.05 21.43
N GLY A 350 4.33 28.31 22.42
CA GLY A 350 4.57 29.63 23.02
C GLY A 350 5.52 30.57 22.25
N PHE A 351 6.17 30.09 21.18
CA PHE A 351 7.10 30.89 20.35
C PHE A 351 6.40 31.75 19.28
N ARG A 352 5.14 32.13 19.53
CA ARG A 352 4.28 32.87 18.59
C ARG A 352 4.55 34.37 18.56
#